data_AF-A0A095Z2B2-F1
#
_entry.id   AF-A0A095Z2B2-F1
#
_cell.length_a   1.000
_cell.length_b   1.000
_cell.length_c   1.000
_cell.angle_alpha   90.00
_cell.angle_beta   90.00
_cell.angle_gamma   90.00
#
_symmetry.space_group_name_H-M   'P 1'
#
loop_
_entity.id
_entity.type
_entity.pdbx_description
1 polymer ?
#
loop_
_entity_poly.entity_id
_entity_poly.type
_entity_poly.pdbx_seq_one_letter_code
_entity_poly.pdbx_strand_id
1 'polypeptide(L)' 'MNQLNFNTKNRNIKHLSEYEIGEIYAMIKLGCSISSIARHLNRSRTTIYNELKRGSV' A
#
# COMPACT_ATOMS: atom_id res chain seq x y z
N MET A 1 -27.20 2.57 -20.06
CA MET A 1 -26.25 1.84 -19.19
C MET A 1 -25.54 2.87 -18.32
N ASN A 2 -26.02 3.12 -17.10
CA ASN A 2 -25.39 4.07 -16.18
C ASN A 2 -24.16 3.41 -15.53
N GLN A 3 -22.96 3.73 -16.00
CA GLN A 3 -21.73 3.39 -15.28
C GLN A 3 -21.67 4.24 -14.02
N LEU A 4 -22.07 3.65 -12.89
CA LEU A 4 -21.82 4.19 -11.56
C LEU A 4 -20.31 4.17 -11.31
N ASN A 5 -19.62 5.20 -11.77
CA ASN A 5 -18.24 5.47 -11.40
C ASN A 5 -18.21 5.83 -9.92
N PHE A 6 -17.96 4.82 -9.06
CA PHE A 6 -17.60 5.02 -7.66
C PHE A 6 -16.22 5.71 -7.58
N ASN A 7 -16.15 6.98 -7.95
CA ASN A 7 -14.96 7.78 -7.71
C ASN A 7 -14.93 8.13 -6.21
N THR A 8 -14.04 7.48 -5.48
CA THR A 8 -13.77 7.74 -4.07
C THR A 8 -13.10 9.11 -3.93
N LYS A 9 -13.87 10.20 -4.11
CA LYS A 9 -13.40 11.59 -4.13
C LYS A 9 -12.92 12.12 -2.76
N ASN A 10 -13.07 11.34 -1.69
CA ASN A 10 -12.70 11.72 -0.32
C ASN A 10 -11.84 10.68 0.41
N ARG A 11 -11.04 9.88 -0.31
CA ARG A 11 -9.90 9.24 0.37
C ARG A 11 -8.83 10.31 0.50
N ASN A 12 -8.58 10.79 1.71
CA ASN A 12 -7.30 11.45 2.02
C ASN A 12 -6.22 10.53 1.45
N ILE A 13 -5.63 10.89 0.32
CA ILE A 13 -4.65 10.06 -0.37
C ILE A 13 -3.37 10.17 0.46
N LYS A 14 -3.34 9.44 1.59
CA LYS A 14 -2.14 9.23 2.39
C LYS A 14 -1.26 8.29 1.58
N HIS A 15 -0.58 8.84 0.57
CA HIS A 15 0.57 8.20 -0.03
C HIS A 15 1.49 7.73 1.09
N LEU A 16 2.04 6.52 0.95
CA LEU A 16 3.12 6.15 1.85
C LEU A 16 4.27 7.13 1.63
N SER A 17 4.91 7.55 2.70
CA SER A 17 6.14 8.33 2.58
C SER A 17 7.20 7.48 1.87
N GLU A 18 8.19 8.13 1.25
CA GLU A 18 9.35 7.43 0.66
C GLU A 18 10.04 6.50 1.67
N TYR A 19 10.04 6.88 2.95
CA TYR A 19 10.53 6.06 4.04
C TYR A 19 9.72 4.78 4.23
N GLU A 20 8.39 4.89 4.35
CA GLU A 20 7.52 3.72 4.47
C GLU A 20 7.66 2.79 3.25
N ILE A 21 7.85 3.35 2.05
CA ILE A 21 8.13 2.58 0.84
C ILE A 21 9.44 1.81 1.00
N GLY A 22 10.53 2.47 1.38
CA GLY A 22 11.84 1.83 1.62
C GLY A 22 11.78 0.70 2.66
N GLU A 23 11.00 0.89 3.74
CA GLU A 23 10.79 -0.15 4.75
C GLU A 23 10.03 -1.36 4.19
N ILE A 24 8.98 -1.15 3.39
CA ILE A 24 8.27 -2.26 2.73
C ILE A 24 9.24 -3.10 1.91
N TYR A 25 10.10 -2.48 1.11
CA TYR A 25 11.09 -3.20 0.30
C TYR A 25 12.09 -3.98 1.14
N ALA A 26 12.65 -3.36 2.18
CA ALA A 26 13.60 -4.02 3.05
C ALA A 26 12.96 -5.26 3.69
N MET A 27 11.74 -5.13 4.20
CA MET A 27 11.02 -6.24 4.81
C MET A 27 10.65 -7.34 3.79
N ILE A 28 10.22 -6.99 2.57
CA ILE A 28 9.95 -7.98 1.52
C ILE A 28 11.23 -8.72 1.12
N LYS A 29 12.37 -8.02 0.99
CA LYS A 29 13.67 -8.63 0.69
C LYS A 29 14.14 -9.56 1.80
N LEU A 30 13.77 -9.28 3.05
CA LEU A 30 13.99 -10.15 4.20
C LEU A 30 13.00 -11.34 4.27
N GLY A 31 12.04 -11.44 3.35
CA GLY A 31 11.06 -12.53 3.31
C GLY A 31 9.88 -12.35 4.27
N CYS A 32 9.66 -11.14 4.81
CA CYS A 32 8.53 -10.87 5.69
C CYS A 32 7.20 -10.99 4.94
N SER A 33 6.17 -11.52 5.61
CA SER A 33 4.83 -11.56 5.06
C SER A 33 4.20 -10.17 5.00
N ILE A 34 3.34 -9.93 4.01
CA ILE A 34 2.58 -8.68 3.85
C ILE A 34 1.78 -8.33 5.11
N SER A 35 1.26 -9.34 5.82
CA SER A 35 0.54 -9.15 7.08
C SER A 35 1.44 -8.61 8.19
N SER A 36 2.69 -9.07 8.27
CA SER A 36 3.68 -8.57 9.24
C SER A 36 4.03 -7.11 8.95
N ILE A 37 4.29 -6.80 7.67
CA ILE A 37 4.62 -5.45 7.20
C ILE A 37 3.47 -4.48 7.48
N ALA A 38 2.23 -4.88 7.17
CA ALA A 38 1.03 -4.10 7.43
C ALA A 38 0.87 -3.77 8.92
N ARG A 39 1.14 -4.74 9.81
CA ARG A 39 1.09 -4.54 11.26
C ARG A 39 2.21 -3.64 11.76
N HIS A 40 3.41 -3.76 11.19
CA HIS A 40 4.56 -2.94 11.53
C HIS A 40 4.36 -1.47 11.16
N LEU A 41 3.93 -1.21 9.93
CA LEU A 41 3.71 0.15 9.40
C LEU A 41 2.35 0.75 9.80
N ASN A 42 1.53 -0.01 10.53
CA ASN A 42 0.14 0.35 10.86
C ASN A 42 -0.67 0.76 9.61
N ARG A 43 -0.47 0.01 8.52
CA ARG A 43 -1.13 0.22 7.22
C ARG A 43 -2.01 -0.97 6.87
N SER A 44 -3.01 -0.72 6.02
CA SER A 44 -3.85 -1.81 5.53
C SER A 44 -3.06 -2.73 4.59
N ARG A 45 -3.33 -4.04 4.64
CA ARG A 45 -2.76 -5.01 3.68
C ARG A 45 -3.02 -4.63 2.23
N THR A 46 -4.19 -4.06 1.94
CA THR A 46 -4.56 -3.55 0.63
C THR A 46 -3.69 -2.39 0.17
N THR A 47 -3.26 -1.53 1.10
CA THR A 47 -2.33 -0.44 0.81
C THR A 47 -0.98 -1.00 0.37
N ILE A 48 -0.39 -1.92 1.15
CA ILE A 48 0.87 -2.57 0.82
C ILE A 48 0.80 -3.30 -0.53
N TYR A 49 -0.31 -4.03 -0.78
CA TYR A 49 -0.52 -4.73 -2.05
C TYR A 49 -0.62 -3.77 -3.24
N ASN A 50 -1.28 -2.62 -3.08
CA ASN A 50 -1.38 -1.62 -4.13
C ASN A 50 -0.04 -0.97 -4.45
N GLU A 51 0.82 -0.75 -3.46
CA GLU A 51 2.17 -0.25 -3.69
C GLU A 51 3.02 -1.28 -4.45
N LEU A 52 3.00 -2.54 -4.02
CA LEU A 52 3.67 -3.63 -4.74
C LEU A 52 3.15 -3.78 -6.18
N LYS A 53 1.84 -3.64 -6.39
CA LYS A 53 1.22 -3.75 -7.72
C LYS A 53 1.52 -2.55 -8.62
N ARG A 54 1.73 -1.36 -8.05
CA ARG A 54 1.97 -0.14 -8.83
C ARG A 54 3.29 -0.16 -9.58
N GLY A 55 4.26 -0.99 -9.20
CA GLY A 55 5.57 -0.99 -9.84
C GLY A 55 6.31 0.35 -9.71
N SER A 56 5.81 1.26 -8.86
CA SER A 56 6.62 2.29 -8.19
C SER A 56 7.57 1.67 -7.16
N VAL A 57 7.51 0.33 -7.09
CA VAL A 57 8.36 -0.60 -6.39
C VAL A 57 9.12 -1.42 -7.46
#